data_AF-J2WBG2-F1
#
_entry.id   AF-J2WBG2-F1
#
_cell.length_a   1.000
_cell.length_b   1.000
_cell.length_c   1.000
_cell.angle_alpha   90.00
_cell.angle_beta   90.00
_cell.angle_gamma   90.00
#
_symmetry.space_group_name_H-M   'P 1'
#
loop_
_entity.id
_entity.type
_entity.pdbx_description
1 polymer ?
#
loop_
_entity_poly.entity_id
_entity_poly.type
_entity_poly.pdbx_seq_one_letter_code
_entity_poly.pdbx_strand_id
1 'polypeptide(L)'
;GFGRRPPPQIQMPFANEDMSRYDAPRQRAAYGGGTAYCVRGCDGRYFPAQGSDAESKAQSCKSFCPTSETSLVYGSNIDDATTESGKSYADLPNAFRYRKEIVSGCSCNGKDPVGLSQIKAEADPTLRRGDIVAGADGLVVASRNANDRRGVAMNFSPLPDSVRARFRQVPVVAKE
;
A
#
# COMPACT_ATOMS: atom_id res chain seq x y z
N GLY A 1 -6.59 -14.82 -71.80
CA GLY A 1 -5.22 -14.25 -71.77
C GLY A 1 -4.68 -14.33 -70.35
N PHE A 2 -3.38 -14.51 -70.22
CA PHE A 2 -2.65 -15.02 -69.05
C PHE A 2 -2.36 -14.01 -67.92
N GLY A 3 -2.02 -14.51 -66.71
CA GLY A 3 -1.19 -13.82 -65.70
C GLY A 3 -1.53 -14.18 -64.24
N ARG A 4 -1.20 -15.38 -63.73
CA ARG A 4 0.02 -15.82 -63.00
C ARG A 4 0.23 -15.24 -61.57
N ARG A 5 0.25 -16.15 -60.59
CA ARG A 5 0.42 -15.98 -59.13
C ARG A 5 1.81 -15.43 -58.73
N PRO A 6 1.95 -14.77 -57.56
CA PRO A 6 3.23 -14.27 -57.05
C PRO A 6 4.19 -15.41 -56.60
N PRO A 7 5.52 -15.20 -56.66
CA PRO A 7 6.53 -16.20 -56.32
C PRO A 7 6.74 -16.37 -54.81
N PRO A 8 7.24 -17.55 -54.35
CA PRO A 8 7.46 -17.84 -52.93
C PRO A 8 8.75 -17.22 -52.36
N GLN A 9 8.74 -16.97 -51.05
CA GLN A 9 9.88 -16.44 -50.29
C GLN A 9 10.85 -17.56 -49.91
N ILE A 10 12.15 -17.33 -50.17
CA ILE A 10 13.25 -18.27 -49.93
C ILE A 10 13.79 -18.03 -48.52
N GLN A 11 13.79 -19.07 -47.69
CA GLN A 11 14.38 -19.04 -46.35
C GLN A 11 15.83 -19.56 -46.48
N MET A 12 16.81 -18.70 -46.20
CA MET A 12 18.23 -19.08 -46.28
C MET A 12 18.70 -19.67 -44.94
N PRO A 13 19.39 -20.81 -44.94
CA PRO A 13 19.90 -21.45 -43.74
C PRO A 13 21.35 -21.01 -43.49
N PHE A 14 21.68 -20.66 -42.25
CA PHE A 14 23.03 -20.39 -41.73
C PHE A 14 23.72 -19.07 -42.16
N ALA A 15 23.60 -18.04 -41.32
CA ALA A 15 24.68 -17.07 -41.08
C ALA A 15 24.77 -16.84 -39.57
N ASN A 16 25.88 -17.32 -39.01
CA ASN A 16 26.16 -17.41 -37.58
C ASN A 16 26.80 -16.12 -37.03
N GLU A 17 26.58 -15.90 -35.73
CA GLU A 17 27.57 -15.45 -34.73
C GLU A 17 28.58 -14.37 -35.15
N ASP A 18 28.17 -13.09 -35.14
CA ASP A 18 28.92 -11.98 -34.53
C ASP A 18 28.07 -10.70 -34.60
N MET A 19 27.21 -10.48 -33.60
CA MET A 19 26.63 -9.17 -33.35
C MET A 19 26.80 -8.85 -31.88
N SER A 20 27.85 -8.08 -31.63
CA SER A 20 28.07 -7.24 -30.45
C SER A 20 26.80 -7.01 -29.67
N ARG A 21 26.83 -7.41 -28.39
CA ARG A 21 25.81 -7.09 -27.39
C ARG A 21 25.51 -5.60 -27.46
N TYR A 22 24.48 -5.21 -28.21
CA TYR A 22 23.84 -3.93 -28.04
C TYR A 22 23.31 -3.95 -26.61
N ASP A 23 23.94 -3.14 -25.75
CA ASP A 23 23.42 -2.72 -24.47
C ASP A 23 22.02 -2.14 -24.76
N ALA A 24 21.02 -3.01 -24.71
CA ALA A 24 19.64 -2.60 -24.82
C ALA A 24 19.44 -1.65 -23.64
N PRO A 25 19.07 -0.38 -23.88
CA PRO A 25 18.92 0.58 -22.81
C PRO A 25 17.98 -0.06 -21.80
N ARG A 26 18.49 -0.29 -20.57
CA ARG A 26 17.73 -0.84 -19.45
C ARG A 26 16.34 -0.27 -19.56
N GLN A 27 15.37 -1.12 -19.89
CA GLN A 27 13.97 -0.74 -19.90
C GLN A 27 13.75 -0.14 -18.53
N ARG A 28 13.65 1.20 -18.47
CA ARG A 28 13.08 1.88 -17.32
C ARG A 28 11.77 1.16 -17.14
N ALA A 29 11.66 0.37 -16.08
CA ALA A 29 10.44 -0.33 -15.73
C ALA A 29 9.34 0.70 -15.90
N ALA A 30 8.47 0.50 -16.88
CA ALA A 30 7.35 1.39 -17.07
C ALA A 30 6.55 1.27 -15.77
N TYR A 31 6.62 2.30 -14.93
CA TYR A 31 5.81 2.42 -13.71
C TYR A 31 4.36 2.68 -14.15
N GLY A 32 3.76 1.72 -14.85
CA GLY A 32 2.45 1.77 -15.45
C GLY A 32 1.75 0.44 -15.21
N GLY A 33 1.15 0.29 -14.04
CA GLY A 33 0.21 -0.80 -13.74
C GLY A 33 0.62 -1.83 -12.69
N GLY A 34 1.78 -1.68 -12.02
CA GLY A 34 2.18 -2.55 -10.91
C GLY A 34 1.59 -2.12 -9.57
N THR A 35 1.24 -3.07 -8.70
CA THR A 35 0.88 -2.80 -7.31
C THR A 35 2.10 -2.23 -6.58
N ALA A 36 1.85 -1.27 -5.69
CA ALA A 36 2.87 -0.72 -4.82
C ALA A 36 2.74 -1.34 -3.43
N TYR A 37 3.87 -1.66 -2.81
CA TYR A 37 3.92 -2.27 -1.48
C TYR A 37 4.83 -1.46 -0.57
N CYS A 38 4.32 -1.16 0.62
CA CYS A 38 5.11 -0.68 1.73
C CYS A 38 5.83 -1.87 2.36
N VAL A 39 7.15 -1.80 2.50
CA VAL A 39 7.97 -2.82 3.16
C VAL A 39 8.55 -2.22 4.42
N ARG A 40 8.31 -2.87 5.56
CA ARG A 40 8.87 -2.43 6.84
C ARG A 40 10.34 -2.86 6.94
N GLY A 41 11.23 -1.91 7.22
CA GLY A 41 12.68 -2.13 7.13
C GLY A 41 13.23 -3.14 8.14
N CYS A 42 12.59 -3.31 9.29
CA CYS A 42 13.17 -4.04 10.41
C CYS A 42 12.88 -5.57 10.39
N ASP A 43 11.78 -6.01 9.76
CA ASP A 43 11.44 -7.44 9.59
C ASP A 43 11.01 -7.79 8.15
N GLY A 44 11.07 -6.82 7.24
CA GLY A 44 10.68 -6.98 5.85
C GLY A 44 9.19 -7.15 5.62
N ARG A 45 8.31 -7.04 6.62
CA ARG A 45 6.86 -7.26 6.39
C ARG A 45 6.31 -6.25 5.39
N TYR A 46 5.51 -6.73 4.44
CA TYR A 46 4.91 -5.89 3.41
C TYR A 46 3.39 -5.74 3.56
N PHE A 47 2.86 -4.63 3.04
CA PHE A 47 1.44 -4.36 2.91
C PHE A 47 1.17 -3.42 1.72
N PRO A 48 -0.04 -3.41 1.13
CA PRO A 48 -0.34 -2.58 -0.03
C PRO A 48 -0.23 -1.09 0.28
N ALA A 49 0.51 -0.36 -0.56
CA ALA A 49 0.58 1.10 -0.51
C ALA A 49 -0.64 1.71 -1.23
N GLN A 50 -1.16 2.81 -0.70
CA GLN A 50 -2.33 3.52 -1.25
C GLN A 50 -1.89 4.88 -1.79
N GLY A 51 -2.46 5.33 -2.91
CA GLY A 51 -2.18 6.65 -3.47
C GLY A 51 -1.94 6.62 -4.98
N SER A 52 -2.12 7.77 -5.62
CA SER A 52 -1.98 7.95 -7.06
C SER A 52 -0.52 8.06 -7.50
N ASP A 53 0.30 8.77 -6.73
CA ASP A 53 1.71 9.03 -7.01
C ASP A 53 2.64 8.43 -5.95
N ALA A 54 3.95 8.51 -6.19
CA ALA A 54 4.97 7.95 -5.31
C ALA A 54 4.96 8.61 -3.91
N GLU A 55 4.73 9.92 -3.84
CA GLU A 55 4.70 10.66 -2.58
C GLU A 55 3.50 10.26 -1.72
N SER A 56 2.30 10.20 -2.30
CA SER A 56 1.09 9.74 -1.61
C SER A 56 1.25 8.29 -1.13
N LYS A 57 1.88 7.43 -1.93
CA LYS A 57 2.18 6.04 -1.54
C LYS A 57 3.13 5.99 -0.36
N ALA A 58 4.24 6.74 -0.39
CA ALA A 58 5.19 6.81 0.71
C ALA A 58 4.53 7.38 1.99
N GLN A 59 3.70 8.40 1.84
CA GLN A 59 2.93 8.97 2.95
C GLN A 59 1.93 7.95 3.51
N SER A 60 1.29 7.14 2.67
CA SER A 60 0.41 6.06 3.13
C SER A 60 1.17 5.04 4.00
N CYS A 61 2.38 4.63 3.58
CA CYS A 61 3.23 3.73 4.37
C CYS A 61 3.55 4.32 5.76
N LYS A 62 3.89 5.61 5.79
CA LYS A 62 4.20 6.34 7.03
C LYS A 62 2.98 6.51 7.93
N SER A 63 1.79 6.74 7.37
CA SER A 63 0.55 6.82 8.13
C SER A 63 0.20 5.48 8.78
N PHE A 64 0.40 4.37 8.08
CA PHE A 64 0.18 3.03 8.64
C PHE A 64 1.20 2.67 9.71
N CYS A 65 2.47 3.03 9.51
CA CYS A 65 3.59 2.64 10.38
C CYS A 65 4.45 3.86 10.75
N PRO A 66 3.95 4.78 11.59
CA PRO A 66 4.64 6.04 11.91
C PRO A 66 5.91 5.87 12.75
N THR A 67 6.01 4.78 13.50
CA THR A 67 7.17 4.49 14.37
C THR A 67 8.19 3.56 13.73
N SER A 68 7.96 3.11 12.50
CA SER A 68 8.81 2.18 11.78
C SER A 68 9.28 2.79 10.47
N GLU A 69 10.52 2.52 10.09
CA GLU A 69 11.00 2.85 8.76
C GLU A 69 10.34 1.93 7.71
N THR A 70 9.84 2.53 6.64
CA THR A 70 9.22 1.81 5.53
C THR A 70 9.84 2.23 4.20
N SER A 71 10.11 1.27 3.33
CA SER A 71 10.51 1.48 1.95
C SER A 71 9.36 1.13 1.00
N LEU A 72 9.40 1.66 -0.22
CA LEU A 72 8.39 1.44 -1.24
C LEU A 72 8.98 0.56 -2.35
N VAL A 73 8.25 -0.51 -2.69
CA VAL A 73 8.57 -1.41 -3.80
C VAL A 73 7.38 -1.56 -4.74
N TYR A 74 7.65 -1.88 -5.99
CA TYR A 74 6.67 -1.96 -7.07
C TYR A 74 6.80 -3.27 -7.82
N GLY A 75 5.67 -3.90 -8.14
CA GLY A 75 5.63 -5.13 -8.91
C GLY A 75 4.20 -5.62 -9.09
N SER A 76 3.98 -6.55 -10.02
CA SER A 76 2.71 -7.29 -10.09
C SER A 76 2.52 -8.16 -8.86
N ASN A 77 3.60 -8.80 -8.39
CA ASN A 77 3.67 -9.59 -7.17
C ASN A 77 4.81 -9.10 -6.28
N ILE A 78 4.72 -9.38 -4.98
CA ILE A 78 5.74 -8.95 -4.02
C ILE A 78 7.09 -9.67 -4.23
N ASP A 79 7.08 -10.93 -4.64
CA ASP A 79 8.31 -11.74 -4.76
C ASP A 79 9.24 -11.21 -5.85
N ASP A 80 8.67 -10.57 -6.88
CA ASP A 80 9.39 -9.92 -7.98
C ASP A 80 9.42 -8.38 -7.85
N ALA A 81 8.96 -7.84 -6.72
CA ALA A 81 8.85 -6.40 -6.54
C ALA A 81 10.23 -5.76 -6.38
N THR A 82 10.38 -4.55 -6.93
CA THR A 82 11.63 -3.80 -6.92
C THR A 82 11.43 -2.38 -6.38
N THR A 83 12.43 -1.88 -5.67
CA THR A 83 12.49 -0.46 -5.28
C THR A 83 12.65 0.44 -6.49
N GLU A 84 12.45 1.75 -6.31
CA GLU A 84 12.68 2.73 -7.38
C GLU A 84 14.12 2.70 -7.93
N SER A 85 15.08 2.33 -7.08
CA SER A 85 16.49 2.15 -7.43
C SER A 85 16.80 0.84 -8.18
N GLY A 86 15.81 -0.02 -8.39
CA GLY A 86 15.96 -1.31 -9.08
C GLY A 86 16.37 -2.48 -8.18
N LYS A 87 16.58 -2.25 -6.88
CA LYS A 87 16.88 -3.32 -5.92
C LYS A 87 15.63 -4.19 -5.66
N SER A 88 15.76 -5.51 -5.74
CA SER A 88 14.66 -6.45 -5.44
C SER A 88 14.29 -6.43 -3.96
N TYR A 89 13.01 -6.69 -3.67
CA TYR A 89 12.51 -6.90 -2.32
C TYR A 89 13.28 -8.03 -1.61
N ALA A 90 13.61 -9.11 -2.33
CA ALA A 90 14.38 -10.23 -1.79
C ALA A 90 15.81 -9.85 -1.35
N ASP A 91 16.39 -8.81 -1.94
CA ASP A 91 17.75 -8.33 -1.61
C ASP A 91 17.77 -7.34 -0.45
N LEU A 92 16.61 -6.98 0.11
CA LEU A 92 16.56 -6.10 1.28
C LEU A 92 17.09 -6.82 2.53
N PRO A 93 17.76 -6.11 3.46
CA PRO A 93 18.47 -6.73 4.58
C PRO A 93 17.61 -7.67 5.45
N ASN A 94 16.32 -7.36 5.61
CA ASN A 94 15.39 -8.15 6.43
C ASN A 94 14.25 -8.75 5.59
N ALA A 95 14.44 -8.94 4.28
CA ALA A 95 13.41 -9.48 3.40
C ALA A 95 12.80 -10.79 3.94
N PHE A 96 11.47 -10.88 3.94
CA PHE A 96 10.71 -12.06 4.40
C PHE A 96 10.98 -12.53 5.84
N ARG A 97 11.74 -11.79 6.66
CA ARG A 97 12.11 -12.20 8.01
C ARG A 97 10.88 -12.43 8.90
N TYR A 98 9.85 -11.59 8.73
CA TYR A 98 8.54 -11.71 9.39
C TYR A 98 7.84 -13.07 9.22
N ARG A 99 8.22 -13.88 8.21
CA ARG A 99 7.66 -15.22 7.98
C ARG A 99 8.25 -16.27 8.94
N LYS A 100 9.43 -16.01 9.49
CA LYS A 100 10.20 -16.98 10.29
C LYS A 100 10.18 -16.65 11.78
N GLU A 101 10.19 -15.36 12.11
CA GLU A 101 10.23 -14.91 13.50
C GLU A 101 9.51 -13.57 13.70
N ILE A 102 9.12 -13.32 14.94
CA ILE A 102 8.58 -12.04 15.38
C ILE A 102 9.72 -11.27 16.02
N VAL A 103 10.16 -10.19 15.37
CA VAL A 103 11.23 -9.33 15.88
C VAL A 103 10.66 -8.42 16.97
N SER A 104 11.28 -8.41 18.16
CA SER A 104 10.83 -7.55 19.26
C SER A 104 10.91 -6.06 18.89
N GLY A 105 9.87 -5.29 19.23
CA GLY A 105 9.78 -3.86 18.91
C GLY A 105 9.59 -3.55 17.42
N CYS A 106 9.50 -4.57 16.57
CA CYS A 106 9.28 -4.43 15.14
C CYS A 106 7.80 -4.53 14.82
N SER A 107 7.09 -3.42 15.01
CA SER A 107 5.71 -3.26 14.55
C SER A 107 5.42 -1.80 14.19
N CYS A 108 4.26 -1.58 13.58
CA CYS A 108 3.82 -0.25 13.17
C CYS A 108 3.48 0.67 14.35
N ASN A 109 3.34 0.12 15.58
CA ASN A 109 3.17 0.90 16.80
C ASN A 109 4.48 1.08 17.60
N GLY A 110 5.54 0.34 17.26
CA GLY A 110 6.88 0.45 17.86
C GLY A 110 6.98 0.02 19.32
N LYS A 111 5.93 -0.59 19.88
CA LYS A 111 5.88 -1.03 21.29
C LYS A 111 5.67 -2.52 21.39
N ASP A 112 4.64 -3.01 20.71
CA ASP A 112 4.23 -4.40 20.77
C ASP A 112 4.89 -5.18 19.64
N PRO A 113 5.20 -6.47 19.83
CA PRO A 113 5.72 -7.34 18.77
C PRO A 113 4.71 -7.52 17.62
N VAL A 114 3.42 -7.29 17.89
CA VAL A 114 2.34 -7.29 16.92
C VAL A 114 1.41 -6.12 17.21
N GLY A 115 0.86 -5.49 16.16
CA GLY A 115 -0.11 -4.42 16.35
C GLY A 115 -0.09 -3.39 15.23
N LEU A 116 -1.26 -2.81 14.98
CA LEU A 116 -1.41 -1.62 14.16
C LEU A 116 -1.02 -0.39 14.99
N SER A 117 -0.55 0.66 14.31
CA SER A 117 -0.38 1.96 14.94
C SER A 117 -1.71 2.46 15.48
N GLN A 118 -1.74 2.88 16.75
CA GLN A 118 -2.90 3.56 17.29
C GLN A 118 -2.90 5.00 16.81
N ILE A 119 -3.80 5.31 15.89
CA ILE A 119 -4.11 6.68 15.47
C ILE A 119 -5.26 7.15 16.35
N LYS A 120 -5.07 8.29 17.01
CA LYS A 120 -6.16 8.95 17.75
C LYS A 120 -7.24 9.36 16.75
N ALA A 121 -8.51 9.18 17.10
CA ALA A 121 -9.62 9.53 16.20
C ALA A 121 -9.54 10.99 15.74
N GLU A 122 -9.08 11.90 16.60
CA GLU A 122 -8.91 13.33 16.28
C GLU A 122 -7.82 13.60 15.22
N ALA A 123 -6.89 12.66 15.06
CA ALA A 123 -5.78 12.74 14.14
C ALA A 123 -5.94 11.83 12.91
N ASP A 124 -7.10 11.16 12.76
CA ASP A 124 -7.39 10.29 11.63
C ASP A 124 -7.88 11.13 10.43
N PRO A 125 -7.07 11.26 9.36
CA PRO A 125 -7.43 12.06 8.19
C PRO A 125 -8.51 11.40 7.31
N THR A 126 -8.87 10.15 7.59
CA THR A 126 -9.87 9.40 6.81
C THR A 126 -11.30 9.68 7.27
N LEU A 127 -11.47 10.21 8.50
CA LEU A 127 -12.78 10.53 9.06
C LEU A 127 -13.49 11.62 8.27
N ARG A 128 -14.77 11.39 8.03
CA ARG A 128 -15.67 12.28 7.30
C ARG A 128 -16.76 12.80 8.22
N ARG A 129 -17.36 13.93 7.81
CA ARG A 129 -18.53 14.47 8.50
C ARG A 129 -19.66 13.44 8.48
N GLY A 130 -20.19 13.14 9.65
CA GLY A 130 -21.27 12.18 9.84
C GLY A 130 -20.81 10.79 10.27
N ASP A 131 -19.51 10.51 10.25
CA ASP A 131 -18.98 9.24 10.74
C ASP A 131 -19.25 9.12 12.24
N ILE A 132 -19.70 7.93 12.66
CA ILE A 132 -19.95 7.61 14.05
C ILE A 132 -18.70 6.89 14.59
N VAL A 133 -18.07 7.48 15.60
CA VAL A 133 -16.86 6.95 16.22
C VAL A 133 -17.19 6.44 17.61
N ALA A 134 -16.71 5.25 17.94
CA ALA A 134 -16.80 4.70 19.29
C ALA A 134 -15.63 5.24 20.14
N GLY A 135 -15.92 6.21 21.00
CA GLY A 135 -14.97 6.73 21.98
C GLY A 135 -15.11 6.05 23.33
N ALA A 136 -14.19 6.36 24.25
CA ALA A 136 -14.21 5.82 25.63
C ALA A 136 -15.50 6.19 26.39
N ASP A 137 -16.03 7.40 26.15
CA ASP A 137 -17.25 7.91 26.79
C ASP A 137 -18.53 7.59 25.99
N GLY A 138 -18.43 6.75 24.95
CA GLY A 138 -19.55 6.30 24.12
C GLY A 138 -19.47 6.75 22.67
N LEU A 139 -20.59 6.62 21.95
CA LEU A 139 -20.67 6.95 20.53
C LEU A 139 -20.71 8.47 20.32
N VAL A 140 -19.81 8.97 19.48
CA VAL A 140 -19.74 10.37 19.05
C VAL A 140 -19.89 10.47 17.53
N VAL A 141 -20.33 11.61 17.05
CA VAL A 141 -20.40 11.91 15.61
C VAL A 141 -19.32 12.91 15.22
N ALA A 142 -18.58 12.60 14.16
CA ALA A 142 -17.55 13.44 13.62
C ALA A 142 -18.18 14.57 12.79
N SER A 143 -17.78 15.81 13.07
CA SER A 143 -18.23 17.01 12.38
C SER A 143 -17.02 17.85 11.98
N ARG A 144 -17.07 18.56 10.85
CA ARG A 144 -15.95 19.43 10.47
C ARG A 144 -15.84 20.59 11.45
N ASN A 145 -14.62 20.90 11.89
CA ASN A 145 -14.39 22.11 12.65
C ASN A 145 -14.65 23.34 11.77
N ALA A 146 -15.62 24.16 12.14
CA ALA A 146 -16.00 25.35 11.38
C ALA A 146 -14.87 26.40 11.32
N ASN A 147 -13.94 26.36 12.27
CA ASN A 147 -12.80 27.28 12.32
C ASN A 147 -11.58 26.78 11.53
N ASP A 148 -11.56 25.51 11.13
CA ASP A 148 -10.49 24.97 10.29
C ASP A 148 -10.86 25.08 8.81
N ARG A 149 -10.36 26.14 8.14
CA ARG A 149 -10.58 26.36 6.70
C ARG A 149 -10.00 25.27 5.81
N ARG A 150 -9.05 24.45 6.32
CA ARG A 150 -8.48 23.31 5.59
C ARG A 150 -9.33 22.04 5.73
N GLY A 151 -10.24 22.00 6.70
CA GLY A 151 -11.21 20.91 6.89
C GLY A 151 -10.58 19.58 7.29
N VAL A 152 -9.40 19.60 7.90
CA VAL A 152 -8.65 18.40 8.32
C VAL A 152 -8.97 18.06 9.77
N ALA A 153 -9.24 19.06 10.61
CA ALA A 153 -9.61 18.85 12.00
C ALA A 153 -11.09 18.49 12.15
N MET A 154 -11.35 17.35 12.81
CA MET A 154 -12.69 16.89 13.16
C MET A 154 -13.04 17.29 14.61
N ASN A 155 -14.26 17.79 14.81
CA ASN A 155 -14.88 17.99 16.11
C ASN A 155 -15.83 16.84 16.39
N PHE A 156 -15.82 16.34 17.62
CA PHE A 156 -16.70 15.26 18.05
C PHE A 156 -17.79 15.79 18.97
N SER A 157 -19.03 15.41 18.68
CA SER A 157 -20.18 15.67 19.55
C SER A 157 -20.89 14.37 19.92
N PRO A 158 -21.52 14.30 21.10
CA PRO A 158 -22.27 13.10 21.49
C PRO A 158 -23.32 12.71 20.45
N LEU A 159 -23.41 11.42 20.13
CA LEU A 159 -24.41 10.93 19.19
C LEU A 159 -25.83 11.11 19.76
N PRO A 160 -26.79 11.69 19.02
CA PRO A 160 -28.17 11.88 19.50
C PRO A 160 -28.81 10.57 19.96
N ASP A 161 -29.62 10.63 21.02
CA ASP A 161 -30.21 9.43 21.63
C ASP A 161 -31.11 8.63 20.68
N SER A 162 -31.82 9.30 19.78
CA SER A 162 -32.67 8.66 18.76
C SER A 162 -31.87 7.77 17.79
N VAL A 163 -30.63 8.17 17.49
CA VAL A 163 -29.72 7.42 16.62
C VAL A 163 -29.00 6.35 17.44
N ARG A 164 -28.57 6.68 18.67
CA ARG A 164 -27.92 5.74 19.60
C ARG A 164 -28.80 4.54 19.93
N ALA A 165 -30.12 4.74 20.06
CA ALA A 165 -31.08 3.67 20.32
C ALA A 165 -31.05 2.58 19.23
N ARG A 166 -30.77 2.94 17.98
CA ARG A 166 -30.68 1.98 16.86
C ARG A 166 -29.45 1.08 16.94
N PHE A 167 -28.38 1.56 17.58
CA PHE A 167 -27.14 0.80 17.80
C PHE A 167 -27.16 -0.04 19.09
N ARG A 168 -28.22 0.01 19.90
CA ARG A 168 -28.36 -0.88 21.07
C ARG A 168 -28.77 -2.30 20.71
N GLN A 169 -29.30 -2.49 19.50
CA GLN A 169 -29.79 -3.78 19.00
C GLN A 169 -28.89 -4.34 17.90
N VAL A 170 -27.57 -4.10 17.96
CA VAL A 170 -26.67 -4.76 17.00
C VAL A 170 -26.65 -6.25 17.33
N PRO A 171 -27.04 -7.15 16.39
CA PRO A 171 -26.91 -8.58 16.63
C PRO A 171 -25.44 -8.88 16.89
N VAL A 172 -25.14 -9.48 18.04
CA VAL A 172 -23.79 -9.94 18.35
C VAL A 172 -23.46 -11.06 17.36
N VAL A 173 -22.62 -10.76 16.37
CA VAL A 173 -22.23 -11.71 15.31
C VAL A 173 -21.05 -12.59 15.73
N ALA A 174 -20.38 -12.27 16.83
CA ALA A 174 -19.33 -13.10 17.41
C ALA A 174 -19.91 -13.91 18.57
N LYS A 175 -20.30 -15.16 18.27
CA LYS A 175 -20.41 -16.21 19.28
C LYS A 175 -19.16 -17.08 19.11
N GLU A 176 -18.45 -17.31 20.22
CA GLU A 176 -17.27 -18.20 20.30
C GLU A 176 -17.54 -19.59 19.74
#